data_AF-A0A9W4WL49-F1
#
_entry.id   AF-A0A9W4WL49-F1
#
_cell.length_a   1.000
_cell.length_b   1.000
_cell.length_c   1.000
_cell.angle_alpha   90.00
_cell.angle_beta   90.00
_cell.angle_gamma   90.00
#
_symmetry.space_group_name_H-M   'P 1'
#
loop_
_entity.id
_entity.type
_entity.pdbx_description
1 polymer ?
#
loop_
_entity_poly.entity_id
_entity_poly.type
_entity_poly.pdbx_seq_one_letter_code
_entity_poly.pdbx_strand_id
1 'polypeptide(L)'
;MTFLMVKEAADKGETKLMWWGIGFYLLTMAVIISFQYLVYKKDQPFQKSLKKEIEREDFLINKRDLIIKKNLTASSLTSYDYYLAKTHQKANRRDLVYTLSWVVPSYSLVRMSSFIFLPFAVKSDNAYSAVTKIIDLADSTKKITERLRDYPYGLSAQKQINNFLALPERNDIQKNILIDENIKSITLKGISFSYPESKQPVLRKLDWEFEKGKINHLTGANAYAEHENLIENGLSTGQKQLVDLNKLFINSGKKEIFIFDEADNALDETNRQEFRQKDMVEINGNKLTSRRNQRTKAEKILEDIESQLRKLITDKRELKKKFLAKLKEIERQNKDNQEWYKTN
;
A
#
# COMPACT_ATOMS: atom_id res chain seq x y z
N MET A 1 11.13 24.06 33.08
CA MET A 1 12.47 23.90 33.67
C MET A 1 13.49 24.87 33.07
N THR A 2 13.55 25.03 31.75
CA THR A 2 14.58 25.82 31.06
C THR A 2 14.58 27.32 31.43
N PHE A 3 13.42 27.96 31.57
CA PHE A 3 13.35 29.38 31.97
C PHE A 3 13.78 29.67 33.41
N LEU A 4 13.63 28.70 34.33
CA LEU A 4 14.07 28.86 35.72
C LEU A 4 15.60 28.80 35.83
N MET A 5 16.22 27.88 35.07
CA MET A 5 17.68 27.75 34.99
C MET A 5 18.37 28.92 34.28
N VAL A 6 17.62 29.63 33.42
CA VAL A 6 18.04 30.86 32.76
C VAL A 6 18.11 31.99 33.78
N LYS A 7 17.08 32.18 34.60
CA LYS A 7 17.03 33.21 35.64
C LYS A 7 18.20 33.13 36.63
N GLU A 8 18.55 31.93 37.11
CA GLU A 8 19.67 31.72 38.05
C GLU A 8 21.06 32.08 37.49
N ALA A 9 21.26 31.99 36.17
CA ALA A 9 22.53 32.38 35.55
C ALA A 9 22.57 33.90 35.25
N ALA A 10 21.42 34.52 34.99
CA ALA A 10 21.30 35.98 34.89
C ALA A 10 21.67 36.67 36.22
N ASP A 11 21.25 36.09 37.33
CA ASP A 11 21.50 36.62 38.68
C ASP A 11 23.01 36.59 39.07
N LYS A 12 23.85 35.86 38.33
CA LYS A 12 25.31 35.74 38.55
C LYS A 12 26.17 36.71 37.71
N GLY A 13 25.56 37.71 37.07
CA GLY A 13 26.28 38.83 36.43
C GLY A 13 26.58 38.69 34.93
N GLU A 14 26.20 37.57 34.28
CA GLU A 14 26.40 37.32 32.85
C GLU A 14 25.09 37.58 32.03
N THR A 15 24.30 38.57 32.44
CA THR A 15 22.99 38.89 31.84
C THR A 15 23.06 39.14 30.33
N LYS A 16 24.14 39.76 29.86
CA LYS A 16 24.33 40.07 28.43
C LYS A 16 24.43 38.81 27.57
N LEU A 17 25.27 37.84 27.94
CA LEU A 17 25.47 36.61 27.16
C LEU A 17 24.16 35.80 27.05
N MET A 18 23.39 35.78 28.14
CA MET A 18 22.09 35.14 28.17
C MET A 18 21.08 35.79 27.22
N TRP A 19 20.97 37.12 27.21
CA TRP A 19 20.08 37.83 26.28
C TRP A 19 20.49 37.59 24.82
N TRP A 20 21.80 37.49 24.54
CA TRP A 20 22.30 37.10 23.22
C TRP A 20 21.92 35.67 22.85
N GLY A 21 22.00 34.73 23.78
CA GLY A 21 21.52 33.35 23.59
C GLY A 21 20.03 33.26 23.29
N ILE A 22 19.20 34.01 24.03
CA ILE A 22 17.75 34.11 23.80
C ILE A 22 17.46 34.74 22.43
N GLY A 23 18.15 35.84 22.09
CA GLY A 23 18.02 36.50 20.79
C GLY A 23 18.37 35.57 19.63
N PHE A 24 19.49 34.84 19.75
CA PHE A 24 19.89 33.83 18.77
C PHE A 24 18.86 32.71 18.64
N TYR A 25 18.31 32.22 19.75
CA TYR A 25 17.26 31.21 19.76
C TYR A 25 16.01 31.70 18.99
N LEU A 26 15.51 32.89 19.31
CA LEU A 26 14.32 33.45 18.67
C LEU A 26 14.54 33.67 17.18
N LEU A 27 15.73 34.18 16.80
CA LEU A 27 16.12 34.33 15.41
C LEU A 27 16.16 32.98 14.68
N THR A 28 16.77 31.97 15.29
CA THR A 28 16.85 30.62 14.72
C THR A 28 15.45 30.03 14.51
N MET A 29 14.56 30.18 15.49
CA MET A 29 13.16 29.77 15.37
C MET A 29 12.44 30.50 14.23
N ALA A 30 12.61 31.82 14.12
CA ALA A 30 12.00 32.61 13.04
C ALA A 30 12.51 32.16 11.65
N VAL A 31 13.82 31.86 11.53
CA VAL A 31 14.42 31.34 10.30
C VAL A 31 13.86 29.96 9.97
N ILE A 32 13.82 29.03 10.93
CA ILE A 32 13.26 27.68 10.73
C ILE A 32 11.80 27.77 10.27
N ILE A 33 10.96 28.55 10.95
CA ILE A 33 9.55 28.73 10.59
C ILE A 33 9.41 29.32 9.18
N SER A 34 10.21 30.34 8.84
CA SER A 34 10.18 30.98 7.53
C SER A 34 10.58 30.00 6.41
N PHE A 35 11.64 29.21 6.62
CA PHE A 35 12.06 28.18 5.67
C PHE A 35 11.01 27.09 5.50
N GLN A 36 10.44 26.59 6.60
CA GLN A 36 9.35 25.60 6.56
C GLN A 36 8.14 26.14 5.79
N TYR A 37 7.76 27.39 6.02
CA TYR A 37 6.66 28.04 5.30
C TYR A 37 6.96 28.16 3.79
N LEU A 38 8.15 28.62 3.42
CA LEU A 38 8.56 28.72 2.01
C LEU A 38 8.56 27.35 1.32
N VAL A 39 9.02 26.32 2.02
CA VAL A 39 9.07 24.95 1.51
C VAL A 39 7.68 24.38 1.37
N TYR A 40 6.81 24.55 2.36
CA TYR A 40 5.40 24.19 2.25
C TYR A 40 4.72 24.86 1.05
N LYS A 41 4.94 26.16 0.87
CA LYS A 41 4.39 26.94 -0.25
C LYS A 41 4.90 26.43 -1.62
N LYS A 42 6.14 25.95 -1.69
CA LYS A 42 6.74 25.37 -2.91
C LYS A 42 6.38 23.90 -3.12
N ASP A 43 6.18 23.13 -2.05
CA ASP A 43 5.84 21.71 -2.10
C ASP A 43 4.39 21.50 -2.54
N GLN A 44 3.44 22.38 -2.16
CA GLN A 44 2.05 22.26 -2.58
C GLN A 44 1.83 22.14 -4.12
N PRO A 45 2.30 23.08 -4.97
CA PRO A 45 2.14 22.96 -6.41
C PRO A 45 2.90 21.76 -6.96
N PHE A 46 4.02 21.41 -6.33
CA PHE A 46 4.81 20.24 -6.69
C PHE A 46 4.03 18.94 -6.44
N GLN A 47 3.41 18.76 -5.28
CA GLN A 47 2.57 17.61 -4.94
C GLN A 47 1.39 17.48 -5.92
N LYS A 48 0.73 18.58 -6.26
CA LYS A 48 -0.35 18.57 -7.27
C LYS A 48 0.14 18.10 -8.63
N SER A 49 1.33 18.56 -9.04
CA SER A 49 1.96 18.14 -10.29
C SER A 49 2.40 16.67 -10.25
N LEU A 50 2.95 16.20 -9.12
CA LEU A 50 3.38 14.81 -8.94
C LEU A 50 2.17 13.88 -8.96
N LYS A 51 1.09 14.21 -8.23
CA LYS A 51 -0.16 13.43 -8.20
C LYS A 51 -0.73 13.25 -9.61
N LYS A 52 -0.71 14.29 -10.45
CA LYS A 52 -1.16 14.21 -11.84
C LYS A 52 -0.31 13.26 -12.70
N GLU A 53 1.00 13.18 -12.47
CA GLU A 53 1.83 12.24 -13.22
C GLU A 53 1.67 10.80 -12.69
N ILE A 54 1.49 10.62 -11.37
CA ILE A 54 1.15 9.31 -10.77
C ILE A 54 -0.19 8.81 -11.32
N GLU A 55 -1.22 9.65 -11.36
CA GLU A 55 -2.52 9.28 -11.94
C GLU A 55 -2.42 8.87 -13.42
N ARG A 56 -1.46 9.44 -14.18
CA ARG A 56 -1.18 9.05 -15.57
C ARG A 56 -0.42 7.74 -15.66
N GLU A 57 0.54 7.54 -14.76
CA GLU A 57 1.29 6.29 -14.64
C GLU A 57 0.36 5.13 -14.28
N ASP A 58 -0.48 5.30 -13.26
CA ASP A 58 -1.52 4.36 -12.86
C ASP A 58 -2.49 4.07 -14.01
N PHE A 59 -2.88 5.10 -14.77
CA PHE A 59 -3.72 4.90 -15.97
C PHE A 59 -3.04 4.01 -17.01
N LEU A 60 -1.73 4.19 -17.25
CA LEU A 60 -0.98 3.37 -18.20
C LEU A 60 -0.80 1.93 -17.71
N ILE A 61 -0.55 1.75 -16.41
CA ILE A 61 -0.44 0.44 -15.77
C ILE A 61 -1.78 -0.30 -15.87
N ASN A 62 -2.87 0.34 -15.45
CA ASN A 62 -4.22 -0.25 -15.40
C ASN A 62 -4.84 -0.47 -16.81
N LYS A 63 -4.23 0.10 -17.86
CA LYS A 63 -4.65 -0.10 -19.26
C LYS A 63 -3.66 -0.94 -20.06
N ARG A 64 -2.67 -1.55 -19.41
CA ARG A 64 -1.62 -2.34 -20.06
C ARG A 64 -2.18 -3.43 -20.98
N ASP A 65 -3.18 -4.16 -20.55
CA ASP A 65 -3.80 -5.22 -21.36
C ASP A 65 -4.54 -4.67 -22.60
N LEU A 66 -5.16 -3.50 -22.45
CA LEU A 66 -5.87 -2.84 -23.55
C LEU A 66 -4.88 -2.28 -24.58
N ILE A 67 -3.73 -1.80 -24.10
CA ILE A 67 -2.59 -1.34 -24.90
C ILE A 67 -1.96 -2.51 -25.68
N ILE A 68 -1.77 -3.66 -25.03
CA ILE A 68 -1.26 -4.89 -25.65
C ILE A 68 -2.24 -5.37 -26.72
N LYS A 69 -3.54 -5.44 -26.40
CA LYS A 69 -4.59 -5.87 -27.34
C LYS A 69 -4.69 -4.98 -28.58
N LYS A 70 -4.42 -3.67 -28.46
CA LYS A 70 -4.45 -2.71 -29.57
C LYS A 70 -3.11 -2.60 -30.32
N ASN A 71 -2.11 -3.40 -29.97
CA ASN A 71 -0.78 -3.38 -30.56
C ASN A 71 -0.10 -2.00 -30.47
N LEU A 72 -0.44 -1.21 -29.43
CA LEU A 72 0.09 0.14 -29.19
C LEU A 72 1.41 0.12 -28.38
N THR A 73 1.99 -1.07 -28.20
CA THR A 73 3.05 -1.40 -27.23
C THR A 73 4.28 -0.51 -27.35
N ALA A 74 4.76 -0.21 -28.56
CA ALA A 74 5.94 0.66 -28.73
C ALA A 74 5.65 2.10 -28.27
N SER A 75 4.55 2.69 -28.73
CA SER A 75 4.17 4.06 -28.36
C SER A 75 3.82 4.22 -26.88
N SER A 76 3.22 3.20 -26.27
CA SER A 76 2.91 3.19 -24.84
C SER A 76 4.16 3.01 -23.98
N LEU A 77 5.13 2.20 -24.40
CA LEU A 77 6.38 2.00 -23.66
C LEU A 77 7.18 3.30 -23.63
N THR A 78 7.32 3.98 -24.79
CA THR A 78 7.98 5.28 -24.87
C THR A 78 7.25 6.34 -24.02
N SER A 79 5.92 6.34 -24.02
CA SER A 79 5.13 7.24 -23.17
C SER A 79 5.33 6.94 -21.69
N TYR A 80 5.31 5.66 -21.31
CA TYR A 80 5.53 5.21 -19.94
C TYR A 80 6.93 5.60 -19.45
N ASP A 81 7.98 5.28 -20.21
CA ASP A 81 9.36 5.64 -19.86
C ASP A 81 9.54 7.16 -19.72
N TYR A 82 8.90 7.94 -20.58
CA TYR A 82 8.89 9.40 -20.50
C TYR A 82 8.23 9.90 -19.20
N TYR A 83 7.04 9.38 -18.85
CA TYR A 83 6.34 9.79 -17.63
C TYR A 83 7.07 9.31 -16.37
N LEU A 84 7.61 8.08 -16.37
CA LEU A 84 8.40 7.52 -15.29
C LEU A 84 9.65 8.37 -15.03
N ALA A 85 10.43 8.70 -16.07
CA ALA A 85 11.60 9.56 -15.96
C ALA A 85 11.25 10.95 -15.43
N LYS A 86 10.12 11.51 -15.86
CA LYS A 86 9.62 12.82 -15.40
C LYS A 86 9.15 12.77 -13.94
N THR A 87 8.50 11.70 -13.53
CA THR A 87 8.10 11.43 -12.14
C THR A 87 9.34 11.34 -11.24
N HIS A 88 10.35 10.55 -11.63
CA HIS A 88 11.63 10.44 -10.91
C HIS A 88 12.37 11.78 -10.83
N GLN A 89 12.49 12.51 -11.94
CA GLN A 89 13.17 13.81 -11.93
C GLN A 89 12.47 14.80 -11.00
N LYS A 90 11.14 14.82 -11.02
CA LYS A 90 10.34 15.62 -10.10
C LYS A 90 10.61 15.16 -8.65
N ALA A 91 10.49 13.87 -8.35
CA ALA A 91 10.72 13.33 -7.01
C ALA A 91 12.11 13.70 -6.47
N ASN A 92 13.16 13.55 -7.28
CA ASN A 92 14.52 13.93 -6.90
C ASN A 92 14.65 15.44 -6.59
N ARG A 93 13.96 16.31 -7.35
CA ARG A 93 13.93 17.76 -7.05
C ARG A 93 13.23 18.05 -5.72
N ARG A 94 12.16 17.32 -5.41
CA ARG A 94 11.49 17.42 -4.11
C ARG A 94 12.42 16.98 -2.99
N ASP A 95 13.13 15.87 -3.16
CA ASP A 95 14.07 15.37 -2.16
C ASP A 95 15.20 16.38 -1.91
N LEU A 96 15.69 17.06 -2.95
CA LEU A 96 16.67 18.13 -2.80
C LEU A 96 16.11 19.35 -2.06
N VAL A 97 14.90 19.81 -2.40
CA VAL A 97 14.24 20.93 -1.71
C VAL A 97 13.97 20.55 -0.24
N TYR A 98 13.51 19.32 -0.01
CA TYR A 98 13.27 18.78 1.32
C TYR A 98 14.56 18.71 2.12
N THR A 99 15.63 18.17 1.54
CA THR A 99 16.96 18.09 2.17
C THR A 99 17.51 19.47 2.49
N LEU A 100 17.45 20.43 1.56
CA LEU A 100 17.91 21.80 1.79
C LEU A 100 17.08 22.50 2.88
N SER A 101 15.77 22.28 2.89
CA SER A 101 14.88 22.83 3.92
C SER A 101 15.08 22.25 5.31
N TRP A 102 15.60 21.03 5.38
CA TRP A 102 15.68 20.26 6.61
C TRP A 102 17.09 20.33 7.21
N VAL A 103 18.10 19.97 6.41
CA VAL A 103 19.50 19.86 6.85
C VAL A 103 20.03 21.24 7.26
N VAL A 104 19.78 22.26 6.45
CA VAL A 104 20.41 23.57 6.64
C VAL A 104 19.85 24.31 7.87
N PRO A 105 18.52 24.48 8.04
CA PRO A 105 18.00 25.29 9.15
C PRO A 105 17.91 24.49 10.45
N SER A 106 17.51 23.22 10.39
CA SER A 106 17.21 22.43 11.60
C SER A 106 18.45 21.72 12.15
N TYR A 107 19.39 21.35 11.28
CA TYR A 107 20.58 20.58 11.65
C TYR A 107 21.83 21.46 11.75
N SER A 108 22.07 22.32 10.76
CA SER A 108 23.29 23.14 10.72
C SER A 108 23.22 24.33 11.67
N LEU A 109 22.15 25.15 11.66
CA LEU A 109 22.07 26.34 12.53
C LEU A 109 22.12 26.00 14.02
N VAL A 110 21.41 24.95 14.44
CA VAL A 110 21.43 24.49 15.83
C VAL A 110 22.81 23.99 16.23
N ARG A 111 23.49 23.19 15.40
CA ARG A 111 24.86 22.71 15.67
C ARG A 111 25.90 23.83 15.63
N MET A 112 25.68 24.85 14.81
CA MET A 112 26.54 26.03 14.74
C MET A 112 26.46 26.87 16.02
N SER A 113 25.43 26.71 16.86
CA SER A 113 25.36 27.40 18.15
C SER A 113 26.61 27.11 19.01
N SER A 114 27.06 25.85 19.07
CA SER A 114 28.27 25.50 19.78
C SER A 114 29.48 26.23 19.22
N PHE A 115 29.64 26.31 17.90
CA PHE A 115 30.75 27.04 17.28
C PHE A 115 30.69 28.56 17.53
N ILE A 116 29.49 29.15 17.50
CA ILE A 116 29.28 30.59 17.70
C ILE A 116 29.53 30.97 19.16
N PHE A 117 29.09 30.14 20.11
CA PHE A 117 29.13 30.48 21.54
C PHE A 117 30.38 29.95 22.27
N LEU A 118 31.08 28.94 21.76
CA LEU A 118 32.28 28.37 22.39
C LEU A 118 33.38 29.41 22.66
N PRO A 119 33.68 30.39 21.77
CA PRO A 119 34.68 31.43 22.06
C PRO A 119 34.33 32.30 23.29
N PHE A 120 33.05 32.37 23.67
CA PHE A 120 32.60 33.12 24.85
C PHE A 120 32.73 32.30 26.14
N ALA A 121 32.85 30.97 26.05
CA ALA A 121 32.94 30.06 27.20
C ALA A 121 34.28 30.15 27.95
N VAL A 122 35.34 30.67 27.32
CA VAL A 122 36.71 30.70 27.88
C VAL A 122 36.92 31.81 28.92
N LYS A 123 35.94 32.70 29.12
CA LYS A 123 36.11 33.92 29.94
C LYS A 123 35.91 33.71 31.44
N SER A 124 35.08 32.75 31.84
CA SER A 124 34.79 32.44 33.25
C SER A 124 34.03 31.11 33.38
N ASP A 125 34.04 30.49 34.56
CA ASP A 125 33.22 29.28 34.83
C ASP A 125 31.72 29.56 34.66
N ASN A 126 31.29 30.79 34.98
CA ASN A 126 29.92 31.24 34.78
C ASN A 126 29.57 31.35 33.29
N ALA A 127 30.49 31.88 32.46
CA ALA A 127 30.33 31.95 31.02
C ALA A 127 30.28 30.55 30.39
N TYR A 128 31.12 29.63 30.85
CA TYR A 128 31.06 28.23 30.43
C TYR A 128 29.69 27.60 30.73
N SER A 129 29.19 27.76 31.97
CA SER A 129 27.85 27.27 32.35
C SER A 129 26.71 27.91 31.55
N ALA A 130 26.83 29.20 31.21
CA ALA A 130 25.84 29.87 30.38
C ALA A 130 25.85 29.35 28.93
N VAL A 131 27.04 29.14 28.34
CA VAL A 131 27.19 28.60 26.98
C VAL A 131 26.65 27.17 26.91
N THR A 132 26.96 26.30 27.87
CA THR A 132 26.44 24.92 27.87
C THR A 132 24.91 24.90 27.94
N LYS A 133 24.30 25.74 28.78
CA LYS A 133 22.83 25.89 28.84
C LYS A 133 22.22 26.38 27.53
N ILE A 134 22.89 27.29 26.82
CA ILE A 134 22.45 27.77 25.49
C ILE A 134 22.52 26.63 24.46
N ILE A 135 23.59 25.83 24.48
CA ILE A 135 23.74 24.66 23.61
C ILE A 135 22.63 23.64 23.91
N ASP A 136 22.36 23.32 25.17
CA ASP A 136 21.29 22.39 25.57
C ASP A 136 19.90 22.86 25.12
N LEU A 137 19.65 24.18 25.19
CA LEU A 137 18.43 24.78 24.67
C LEU A 137 18.35 24.63 23.14
N ALA A 138 19.44 24.87 22.43
CA ALA A 138 19.51 24.71 20.98
C ALA A 138 19.22 23.24 20.59
N ASP A 139 19.83 22.26 21.26
CA ASP A 139 19.58 20.83 21.02
C ASP A 139 18.14 20.41 21.34
N SER A 140 17.54 20.98 22.38
CA SER A 140 16.12 20.76 22.69
C SER A 140 15.20 21.28 21.57
N THR A 141 15.59 22.40 20.96
CA THR A 141 14.87 23.02 19.82
C THR A 141 14.91 22.13 18.59
N LYS A 142 16.06 21.51 18.32
CA LYS A 142 16.19 20.52 17.25
C LYS A 142 15.18 19.40 17.41
N LYS A 143 15.06 18.81 18.61
CA LYS A 143 14.07 17.75 18.88
C LYS A 143 12.63 18.20 18.67
N ILE A 144 12.28 19.42 19.08
CA ILE A 144 10.94 19.97 18.85
C ILE A 144 10.69 20.16 17.35
N THR A 145 11.67 20.68 16.61
CA THR A 145 11.59 20.87 15.16
C THR A 145 11.43 19.54 14.43
N GLU A 146 12.18 18.51 14.82
CA GLU A 146 12.04 17.15 14.30
C GLU A 146 10.65 16.56 14.58
N ARG A 147 10.07 16.79 15.76
CA ARG A 147 8.70 16.32 16.08
C ARG A 147 7.61 17.08 15.33
N LEU A 148 7.73 18.40 15.22
CA LEU A 148 6.78 19.23 14.47
C LEU A 148 6.75 18.88 12.98
N ARG A 149 7.86 18.34 12.45
CA ARG A 149 7.93 17.81 11.07
C ARG A 149 7.03 16.61 10.84
N ASP A 150 7.00 15.67 11.79
CA ASP A 150 6.26 14.42 11.64
C ASP A 150 4.77 14.59 12.00
N TYR A 151 4.44 15.70 12.66
CA TYR A 151 3.09 16.02 13.14
C TYR A 151 2.02 16.07 12.04
N PRO A 152 2.23 16.68 10.85
CA PRO A 152 1.25 16.67 9.76
C PRO A 152 0.92 15.26 9.25
N TYR A 153 1.87 14.32 9.26
CA TYR A 153 1.60 12.92 8.88
C TYR A 153 0.68 12.25 9.88
N GLY A 154 0.93 12.47 11.18
CA GLY A 154 0.04 12.02 12.26
C GLY A 154 -1.37 12.57 12.10
N LEU A 155 -1.52 13.88 11.82
CA LEU A 155 -2.83 14.50 11.57
C LEU A 155 -3.52 13.95 10.32
N SER A 156 -2.77 13.71 9.24
CA SER A 156 -3.32 13.14 8.01
C SER A 156 -3.82 11.70 8.23
N ALA A 157 -3.03 10.87 8.91
CA ALA A 157 -3.42 9.51 9.26
C ALA A 157 -4.64 9.49 10.18
N GLN A 158 -4.66 10.34 11.21
CA GLN A 158 -5.81 10.49 12.10
C GLN A 158 -7.06 10.92 11.32
N LYS A 159 -6.94 11.88 10.39
CA LYS A 159 -8.06 12.31 9.54
C LYS A 159 -8.58 11.17 8.66
N GLN A 160 -7.69 10.37 8.07
CA GLN A 160 -8.09 9.21 7.26
C GLN A 160 -8.85 8.17 8.09
N ILE A 161 -8.35 7.85 9.28
CA ILE A 161 -9.01 6.94 10.21
C ILE A 161 -10.37 7.50 10.62
N ASN A 162 -10.45 8.77 11.00
CA ASN A 162 -11.71 9.41 11.37
C ASN A 162 -12.70 9.42 10.20
N ASN A 163 -12.25 9.70 8.97
CA ASN A 163 -13.08 9.63 7.78
C ASN A 163 -13.59 8.22 7.54
N PHE A 164 -12.74 7.21 7.69
CA PHE A 164 -13.12 5.80 7.55
C PHE A 164 -14.16 5.39 8.60
N LEU A 165 -13.93 5.75 9.86
CA LEU A 165 -14.86 5.47 10.96
C LEU A 165 -16.18 6.26 10.86
N ALA A 166 -16.18 7.37 10.12
CA ALA A 166 -17.37 8.15 9.82
C ALA A 166 -18.14 7.63 8.60
N LEU A 167 -17.59 6.68 7.83
CA LEU A 167 -18.36 6.02 6.78
C LEU A 167 -19.54 5.28 7.44
N PRO A 168 -20.74 5.33 6.84
CA PRO A 168 -21.86 4.57 7.37
C PRO A 168 -21.47 3.10 7.43
N GLU A 169 -21.80 2.44 8.55
CA GLU A 169 -21.73 0.98 8.59
C GLU A 169 -22.50 0.44 7.40
N ARG A 170 -21.91 -0.56 6.73
CA ARG A 170 -22.55 -1.18 5.59
C ARG A 170 -23.90 -1.71 6.10
N ASN A 171 -24.99 -1.12 5.60
CA ASN A 171 -26.32 -1.62 5.87
C ASN A 171 -26.63 -2.77 4.91
N ASP A 172 -25.71 -3.74 4.84
CA ASP A 172 -25.90 -5.04 4.21
C ASP A 172 -26.45 -6.05 5.21
N ILE A 173 -27.12 -5.58 6.27
CA ILE A 173 -28.08 -6.36 7.04
C ILE A 173 -29.25 -6.68 6.09
N GLN A 174 -28.99 -7.58 5.15
CA GLN A 174 -30.04 -8.43 4.61
C GLN A 174 -30.65 -9.06 5.85
N LYS A 175 -31.92 -8.75 6.12
CA LYS A 175 -32.70 -9.56 7.04
C LYS A 175 -32.47 -10.99 6.57
N ASN A 176 -31.95 -11.86 7.44
CA ASN A 176 -31.68 -13.26 7.12
C ASN A 176 -33.02 -13.95 6.80
N ILE A 177 -33.55 -13.69 5.61
CA ILE A 177 -34.77 -14.31 5.10
C ILE A 177 -34.31 -15.69 4.68
N LEU A 178 -34.65 -16.66 5.52
CA LEU A 178 -34.50 -18.06 5.18
C LEU A 178 -35.63 -18.41 4.21
N ILE A 179 -35.26 -18.83 3.01
CA ILE A 179 -36.19 -19.38 2.02
C ILE A 179 -36.01 -20.89 2.09
N ASP A 180 -36.91 -21.56 2.81
CA ASP A 180 -36.88 -23.02 2.98
C ASP A 180 -37.61 -23.74 1.83
N GLU A 181 -38.26 -22.99 0.94
CA GLU A 181 -38.98 -23.50 -0.21
C GLU A 181 -38.10 -23.65 -1.44
N ASN A 182 -38.45 -24.61 -2.30
CA ASN A 182 -37.77 -24.81 -3.57
C ASN A 182 -38.07 -23.65 -4.54
N ILE A 183 -37.02 -23.01 -5.07
CA ILE A 183 -37.11 -21.85 -5.94
C ILE A 183 -37.57 -22.29 -7.33
N LYS A 184 -38.76 -21.84 -7.74
CA LYS A 184 -39.32 -22.11 -9.07
C LYS A 184 -38.86 -21.10 -10.12
N SER A 185 -38.82 -19.82 -9.76
CA SER A 185 -38.34 -18.74 -10.61
C SER A 185 -37.82 -17.56 -9.79
N ILE A 186 -37.02 -16.71 -10.44
CA ILE A 186 -36.52 -15.43 -9.94
C ILE A 186 -37.03 -14.35 -10.88
N THR A 187 -37.71 -13.33 -10.37
CA THR A 187 -38.18 -12.22 -11.18
C THR A 187 -37.57 -10.91 -10.71
N LEU A 188 -36.88 -10.23 -11.62
CA LEU A 188 -36.42 -8.86 -11.49
C LEU A 188 -37.47 -7.96 -12.13
N LYS A 189 -37.98 -6.97 -11.38
CA LYS A 189 -38.98 -6.01 -11.88
C LYS A 189 -38.50 -4.57 -11.71
N GLY A 190 -38.38 -3.84 -12.81
CA GLY A 190 -38.02 -2.42 -12.85
C GLY A 190 -36.65 -2.11 -12.25
N ILE A 191 -35.73 -3.08 -12.19
CA ILE A 191 -34.47 -2.94 -11.47
C ILE A 191 -33.62 -1.85 -12.12
N SER A 192 -33.24 -0.85 -11.33
CA SER A 192 -32.37 0.22 -11.76
C SER A 192 -31.22 0.36 -10.78
N PHE A 193 -30.00 0.53 -11.29
CA PHE A 193 -28.78 0.61 -10.49
C PHE A 193 -27.88 1.73 -10.98
N SER A 194 -27.33 2.50 -10.05
CA SER A 194 -26.35 3.57 -10.31
C SER A 194 -25.30 3.56 -9.20
N TYR A 195 -24.03 3.76 -9.54
CA TYR A 195 -23.01 4.05 -8.55
C TYR A 195 -23.26 5.42 -7.89
N PRO A 196 -22.83 5.61 -6.63
CA PRO A 196 -22.79 6.93 -6.02
C PRO A 196 -22.10 7.93 -6.95
N GLU A 197 -22.65 9.14 -7.05
CA GLU A 197 -22.14 10.24 -7.90
C GLU A 197 -22.22 10.02 -9.43
N SER A 198 -22.64 8.84 -9.91
CA SER A 198 -22.85 8.63 -11.34
C SER A 198 -24.05 9.43 -11.85
N LYS A 199 -23.85 10.24 -12.89
CA LYS A 199 -24.93 10.99 -13.56
C LYS A 199 -25.87 10.09 -14.35
N GLN A 200 -25.43 8.90 -14.74
CA GLN A 200 -26.21 7.96 -15.53
C GLN A 200 -26.37 6.61 -14.82
N PRO A 201 -27.56 6.02 -14.85
CA PRO A 201 -27.78 4.66 -14.36
C PRO A 201 -27.05 3.64 -15.22
N VAL A 202 -26.40 2.69 -14.56
CA VAL A 202 -25.75 1.51 -15.14
C VAL A 202 -26.79 0.51 -15.62
N LEU A 203 -27.82 0.28 -14.82
CA LEU A 203 -29.01 -0.51 -15.19
C LEU A 203 -30.24 0.38 -15.17
N ARG A 204 -31.07 0.29 -16.21
CA ARG A 204 -32.29 1.09 -16.37
C ARG A 204 -33.49 0.18 -16.54
N LYS A 205 -34.37 0.15 -15.54
CA LYS A 205 -35.67 -0.54 -15.57
C LYS A 205 -35.57 -1.97 -16.15
N LEU A 206 -34.64 -2.76 -15.61
CA LEU A 206 -34.45 -4.14 -16.01
C LEU A 206 -35.61 -5.00 -15.48
N ASP A 207 -36.38 -5.55 -16.40
CA ASP A 207 -37.40 -6.58 -16.16
C ASP A 207 -36.88 -7.91 -16.73
N TRP A 208 -36.75 -8.93 -15.88
CA TRP A 208 -36.28 -10.26 -16.30
C TRP A 208 -36.84 -11.35 -15.41
N GLU A 209 -37.25 -12.47 -15.99
CA GLU A 209 -37.60 -13.70 -15.30
C GLU A 209 -36.62 -14.85 -15.61
N PHE A 210 -36.14 -15.52 -14.56
CA PHE A 210 -35.32 -16.72 -14.63
C PHE A 210 -36.14 -17.90 -14.12
N GLU A 211 -36.40 -18.88 -14.97
CA GLU A 211 -37.08 -20.12 -14.58
C GLU A 211 -36.08 -21.22 -14.19
N LYS A 212 -36.48 -22.09 -13.26
CA LYS A 212 -35.67 -23.24 -12.85
C LYS A 212 -35.31 -24.14 -14.03
N GLY A 213 -34.05 -24.55 -14.09
CA GLY A 213 -33.52 -25.43 -15.14
C GLY A 213 -33.19 -24.73 -16.46
N LYS A 214 -33.48 -23.42 -16.60
CA LYS A 214 -33.06 -22.64 -17.76
C LYS A 214 -31.72 -21.97 -17.51
N ILE A 215 -30.77 -22.18 -18.43
CA ILE A 215 -29.53 -21.41 -18.47
C ILE A 215 -29.82 -20.08 -19.17
N ASN A 216 -29.58 -18.99 -18.47
CA ASN A 216 -29.75 -17.64 -18.99
C ASN A 216 -28.38 -17.01 -19.22
N HIS A 217 -28.18 -16.42 -20.40
CA HIS A 217 -26.94 -15.73 -20.75
C HIS A 217 -27.16 -14.22 -20.72
N LEU A 218 -26.34 -13.53 -19.94
CA LEU A 218 -26.32 -12.07 -19.90
C LEU A 218 -25.11 -11.61 -20.71
N THR A 219 -25.36 -11.10 -21.92
CA THR A 219 -24.32 -10.58 -22.81
C THR A 219 -24.41 -9.06 -22.89
N GLY A 220 -23.26 -8.40 -22.84
CA GLY A 220 -23.17 -6.95 -22.91
C GLY A 220 -21.78 -6.53 -23.36
N ALA A 221 -21.67 -5.31 -23.90
CA ALA A 221 -20.36 -4.70 -24.11
C ALA A 221 -19.78 -4.31 -22.74
N ASN A 222 -18.95 -5.17 -22.15
CA ASN A 222 -18.37 -4.95 -20.84
C ASN A 222 -17.45 -3.70 -20.84
N ALA A 223 -17.65 -2.82 -19.87
CA ALA A 223 -16.61 -1.89 -19.42
C ALA A 223 -15.73 -2.67 -18.43
N TYR A 224 -14.56 -3.11 -18.88
CA TYR A 224 -13.61 -3.92 -18.12
C TYR A 224 -13.21 -3.22 -16.82
N ALA A 225 -13.55 -3.82 -15.68
CA ALA A 225 -12.91 -3.55 -14.39
C ALA A 225 -11.80 -4.59 -14.23
N GLU A 226 -10.57 -4.11 -14.15
CA GLU A 226 -9.37 -4.92 -14.02
C GLU A 226 -9.44 -5.75 -12.73
N HIS A 227 -9.42 -7.08 -12.87
CA HIS A 227 -9.14 -7.97 -11.76
C HIS A 227 -7.66 -8.33 -11.85
N GLU A 228 -6.88 -8.00 -10.81
CA GLU A 228 -5.47 -8.35 -10.73
C GLU A 228 -5.29 -9.85 -11.00
N ASN A 229 -4.64 -10.17 -12.12
CA ASN A 229 -4.11 -11.51 -12.40
C ASN A 229 -2.88 -11.74 -11.51
N LEU A 230 -3.13 -11.90 -10.22
CA LEU A 230 -2.12 -12.28 -9.24
C LEU A 230 -1.82 -13.78 -9.40
N ILE A 231 -0.58 -14.11 -9.74
CA ILE A 231 0.01 -15.43 -9.48
C ILE A 231 0.22 -15.56 -7.97
N GLU A 232 -0.86 -15.52 -7.19
CA GLU A 232 -0.83 -15.97 -5.80
C GLU A 232 -0.79 -17.51 -5.80
N ASN A 233 0.22 -18.09 -5.15
CA ASN A 233 0.38 -19.53 -4.91
C ASN A 233 0.87 -20.40 -6.08
N GLY A 234 1.45 -19.81 -7.14
CA GLY A 234 2.10 -20.59 -8.21
C GLY A 234 1.15 -21.34 -9.16
N LEU A 235 -0.17 -21.12 -9.04
CA LEU A 235 -1.18 -21.60 -9.98
C LEU A 235 -1.48 -20.53 -11.02
N SER A 236 -1.70 -20.94 -12.27
CA SER A 236 -2.21 -20.03 -13.31
C SER A 236 -3.65 -19.60 -13.01
N THR A 237 -4.11 -18.49 -13.59
CA THR A 237 -5.49 -18.01 -13.44
C THR A 237 -6.51 -19.09 -13.81
N GLY A 238 -6.27 -19.84 -14.89
CA GLY A 238 -7.13 -20.96 -15.31
C GLY A 238 -7.16 -22.12 -14.30
N GLN A 239 -6.04 -22.45 -13.67
CA GLN A 239 -5.99 -23.50 -12.64
C GLN A 239 -6.76 -23.09 -11.38
N LYS A 240 -6.67 -21.83 -10.95
CA LYS A 240 -7.47 -21.32 -9.84
C LYS A 240 -8.96 -21.39 -10.16
N GLN A 241 -9.33 -20.93 -11.37
CA GLN A 241 -10.71 -20.99 -11.85
C GLN A 241 -11.26 -22.42 -11.83
N LEU A 242 -10.48 -23.41 -12.28
CA LEU A 242 -10.86 -24.83 -12.18
C LEU A 242 -11.01 -25.31 -10.74
N VAL A 243 -10.11 -24.91 -9.83
CA VAL A 243 -10.20 -25.29 -8.42
C VAL A 243 -11.46 -24.71 -7.77
N ASP A 244 -11.79 -23.46 -8.07
CA ASP A 244 -12.96 -22.78 -7.51
C ASP A 244 -14.26 -23.34 -8.08
N LEU A 245 -14.30 -23.65 -9.38
CA LEU A 245 -15.42 -24.36 -10.01
C LEU A 245 -15.62 -25.75 -9.38
N ASN A 246 -14.56 -26.54 -9.22
CA ASN A 246 -14.67 -27.85 -8.58
C ASN A 246 -15.14 -27.76 -7.13
N LYS A 247 -14.64 -26.79 -6.36
CA LYS A 247 -15.13 -26.52 -4.98
C LYS A 247 -16.60 -26.11 -4.98
N LEU A 248 -17.01 -25.28 -5.94
CA LEU A 248 -18.40 -24.87 -6.09
C LEU A 248 -19.29 -26.10 -6.28
N PHE A 249 -18.98 -26.99 -7.22
CA PHE A 249 -19.77 -28.21 -7.50
C PHE A 249 -19.74 -29.24 -6.36
N ILE A 250 -18.63 -29.38 -5.65
CA ILE A 250 -18.55 -30.29 -4.48
C ILE A 250 -19.43 -29.77 -3.33
N ASN A 251 -19.41 -28.47 -3.08
CA ASN A 251 -20.11 -27.84 -1.96
C ASN A 251 -21.55 -27.41 -2.30
N SER A 252 -21.97 -27.50 -3.56
CA SER A 252 -23.27 -27.03 -4.03
C SER A 252 -24.42 -27.99 -3.75
N GLY A 253 -24.23 -29.03 -2.94
CA GLY A 253 -25.23 -30.08 -2.71
C GLY A 253 -26.64 -29.61 -2.32
N LYS A 254 -26.78 -28.36 -1.85
CA LYS A 254 -28.05 -27.70 -1.52
C LYS A 254 -28.29 -26.35 -2.24
N LYS A 255 -27.44 -25.97 -3.20
CA LYS A 255 -27.58 -24.69 -3.91
C LYS A 255 -28.49 -24.87 -5.13
N GLU A 256 -29.48 -23.99 -5.27
CA GLU A 256 -30.44 -24.02 -6.38
C GLU A 256 -30.11 -23.00 -7.48
N ILE A 257 -29.28 -22.00 -7.17
CA ILE A 257 -28.91 -20.91 -8.08
C ILE A 257 -27.39 -20.88 -8.21
N PHE A 258 -26.93 -20.84 -9.46
CA PHE A 258 -25.53 -20.68 -9.82
C PHE A 258 -25.39 -19.42 -10.68
N ILE A 259 -24.41 -18.60 -10.36
CA ILE A 259 -24.06 -17.39 -11.13
C ILE A 259 -22.61 -17.54 -11.55
N PHE A 260 -22.37 -17.45 -12.85
CA PHE A 260 -21.06 -17.58 -13.45
C PHE A 260 -20.72 -16.26 -14.14
N ASP A 261 -19.81 -15.50 -13.54
CA ASP A 261 -19.27 -14.27 -14.13
C ASP A 261 -17.92 -14.59 -14.77
N GLU A 262 -17.87 -14.57 -16.10
CA GLU A 262 -16.65 -14.86 -16.87
C GLU A 262 -15.92 -16.17 -16.47
N ALA A 263 -16.69 -17.19 -16.04
CA ALA A 263 -16.19 -18.41 -15.41
C ALA A 263 -15.36 -19.34 -16.33
N ASP A 264 -15.27 -19.03 -17.62
CA ASP A 264 -14.49 -19.78 -18.61
C ASP A 264 -13.43 -18.94 -19.34
N ASN A 265 -13.24 -17.67 -18.93
CA ASN A 265 -12.34 -16.73 -19.61
C ASN A 265 -10.86 -17.13 -19.49
N ALA A 266 -10.42 -17.70 -18.36
CA ALA A 266 -9.04 -18.11 -18.16
C ALA A 266 -8.80 -19.61 -18.40
N LEU A 267 -9.83 -20.36 -18.80
CA LEU A 267 -9.72 -21.77 -19.15
C LEU A 267 -9.15 -21.95 -20.56
N ASP A 268 -8.30 -22.97 -20.74
CA ASP A 268 -7.97 -23.43 -22.08
C ASP A 268 -9.19 -24.05 -22.77
N GLU A 269 -9.11 -24.21 -24.09
CA GLU A 269 -10.25 -24.64 -24.91
C GLU A 269 -10.79 -26.03 -24.51
N THR A 270 -9.91 -26.94 -24.09
CA THR A 270 -10.31 -28.28 -23.63
C THR A 270 -11.13 -28.18 -22.35
N ASN A 271 -10.61 -27.44 -21.36
CA ASN A 271 -11.25 -27.25 -20.07
C ASN A 271 -12.54 -26.44 -20.18
N ARG A 272 -12.59 -25.47 -21.11
CA ARG A 272 -13.81 -24.71 -21.42
C ARG A 272 -14.91 -25.60 -22.00
N GLN A 273 -14.57 -26.48 -22.93
CA GLN A 273 -15.52 -27.44 -23.49
C GLN A 273 -16.00 -28.43 -22.44
N GLU A 274 -15.09 -28.95 -21.61
CA GLU A 274 -15.46 -29.85 -20.51
C GLU A 274 -16.37 -29.15 -19.49
N PHE A 275 -16.07 -27.90 -19.13
CA PHE A 275 -16.90 -27.09 -18.25
C PHE A 275 -18.31 -26.90 -18.82
N ARG A 276 -18.43 -26.46 -20.08
CA ARG A 276 -19.73 -26.26 -20.74
C ARG A 276 -20.55 -27.56 -20.84
N GLN A 277 -19.89 -28.70 -21.08
CA GLN A 277 -20.56 -30.00 -21.11
C GLN A 277 -21.02 -30.43 -19.71
N LYS A 278 -20.20 -30.24 -18.68
CA LYS A 278 -20.56 -30.54 -17.28
C LYS A 278 -21.70 -29.68 -16.78
N ASP A 279 -21.69 -28.38 -17.09
CA ASP A 279 -22.77 -27.44 -16.74
C ASP A 279 -24.11 -27.92 -17.30
N MET A 280 -24.16 -28.29 -18.59
CA MET A 280 -25.41 -28.74 -19.21
C MET A 280 -25.95 -30.05 -18.64
N VAL A 281 -25.08 -30.94 -18.14
CA VAL A 281 -25.48 -32.26 -17.62
C VAL A 281 -25.82 -32.21 -16.13
N GLU A 282 -25.01 -31.54 -15.31
CA GLU A 282 -25.24 -31.46 -13.85
C GLU A 282 -26.36 -30.48 -13.48
N ILE A 283 -26.62 -29.44 -14.27
CA ILE A 283 -27.68 -28.46 -13.99
C ILE A 283 -29.05 -28.95 -14.47
N ASN A 284 -29.12 -29.71 -15.58
CA ASN A 284 -30.40 -30.21 -16.11
C ASN A 284 -30.85 -31.56 -15.52
N GLY A 285 -29.91 -32.37 -15.02
CA GLY A 285 -30.24 -33.64 -14.39
C GLY A 285 -30.40 -33.48 -12.89
N ASN A 286 -31.60 -33.66 -12.34
CA ASN A 286 -31.79 -33.99 -10.92
C ASN A 286 -30.91 -35.22 -10.59
N LYS A 287 -29.68 -34.97 -10.10
CA LYS A 287 -28.56 -35.87 -9.78
C LYS A 287 -28.77 -37.37 -9.98
N LEU A 288 -27.87 -38.02 -10.75
CA LEU A 288 -27.24 -39.30 -10.39
C LEU A 288 -25.97 -39.59 -11.22
N THR A 289 -24.84 -39.63 -10.49
CA THR A 289 -23.55 -40.32 -10.71
C THR A 289 -23.18 -40.94 -12.05
N SER A 290 -22.00 -40.53 -12.56
CA SER A 290 -20.98 -41.46 -13.07
C SER A 290 -19.60 -41.06 -12.52
N ARG A 291 -19.29 -41.54 -11.31
CA ARG A 291 -17.93 -41.55 -10.75
C ARG A 291 -17.40 -42.97 -10.90
N ARG A 292 -16.48 -43.20 -11.85
CA ARG A 292 -15.43 -44.22 -11.64
C ARG A 292 -14.14 -44.16 -12.48
N ASN A 293 -13.97 -43.28 -13.47
CA ASN A 293 -12.73 -43.28 -14.28
C ASN A 293 -11.88 -42.00 -14.29
N GLN A 294 -12.32 -40.87 -13.72
CA GLN A 294 -11.50 -39.65 -13.65
C GLN A 294 -10.75 -39.45 -12.31
N ARG A 295 -11.08 -40.23 -11.27
CA ARG A 295 -10.43 -40.13 -9.95
C ARG A 295 -8.93 -40.41 -10.03
N THR A 296 -8.52 -41.39 -10.82
CA THR A 296 -7.10 -41.78 -10.94
C THR A 296 -6.23 -40.73 -11.62
N LYS A 297 -6.76 -39.97 -12.60
CA LYS A 297 -5.97 -38.92 -13.27
C LYS A 297 -5.86 -37.66 -12.40
N ALA A 298 -6.95 -37.28 -11.73
CA ALA A 298 -6.95 -36.16 -10.78
C ALA A 298 -6.15 -36.47 -9.51
N GLU A 299 -6.23 -37.70 -8.98
CA GLU A 299 -5.42 -38.18 -7.85
C GLU A 299 -3.94 -38.19 -8.22
N LYS A 300 -3.57 -38.64 -9.42
CA LYS A 300 -2.18 -38.59 -9.90
C LYS A 300 -1.65 -37.16 -10.06
N ILE A 301 -2.49 -36.22 -10.52
CA ILE A 301 -2.13 -34.79 -10.60
C ILE A 301 -1.98 -34.19 -9.20
N LEU A 302 -2.88 -34.53 -8.26
CA LEU A 302 -2.79 -34.09 -6.88
C LEU A 302 -1.54 -34.64 -6.18
N GLU A 303 -1.19 -35.91 -6.39
CA GLU A 303 0.04 -36.52 -5.87
C GLU A 303 1.30 -35.83 -6.43
N ASP A 304 1.31 -35.49 -7.71
CA ASP A 304 2.45 -34.78 -8.32
C ASP A 304 2.58 -33.34 -7.77
N ILE A 305 1.45 -32.63 -7.62
CA ILE A 305 1.41 -31.30 -6.98
C ILE A 305 1.88 -31.38 -5.52
N GLU A 306 1.41 -32.36 -4.75
CA GLU A 306 1.85 -32.57 -3.36
C GLU A 306 3.34 -32.89 -3.27
N SER A 307 3.86 -33.70 -4.20
CA SER A 307 5.30 -34.01 -4.30
C SER A 307 6.13 -32.76 -4.59
N GLN A 308 5.70 -31.94 -5.56
CA GLN A 308 6.35 -30.67 -5.89
C GLN A 308 6.31 -29.68 -4.72
N LEU A 309 5.19 -29.59 -4.00
CA LEU A 309 5.06 -28.76 -2.80
C LEU A 309 5.98 -29.22 -1.67
N ARG A 310 6.09 -30.54 -1.43
CA ARG A 310 7.01 -31.10 -0.42
C ARG A 310 8.47 -30.79 -0.77
N LYS A 311 8.83 -30.86 -2.06
CA LYS A 311 10.16 -30.46 -2.54
C LYS A 311 10.43 -28.98 -2.28
N LEU A 312 9.51 -28.09 -2.69
CA LEU A 312 9.62 -26.63 -2.45
C LEU A 312 9.74 -26.27 -0.96
N ILE A 313 8.98 -26.93 -0.09
CA ILE A 313 9.07 -26.72 1.37
C ILE A 313 10.46 -27.13 1.89
N THR A 314 11.01 -28.23 1.36
CA THR A 314 12.35 -28.72 1.74
C THR A 314 13.44 -27.76 1.27
N ASP A 315 13.39 -27.32 0.02
CA ASP A 315 14.34 -26.35 -0.56
C ASP A 315 14.30 -25.02 0.22
N LYS A 316 13.10 -24.54 0.58
CA LYS A 316 12.92 -23.33 1.40
C LYS A 316 13.54 -23.48 2.80
N ARG A 317 13.41 -24.66 3.43
CA ARG A 317 14.04 -24.95 4.73
C ARG A 317 15.56 -24.98 4.62
N GLU A 318 16.11 -25.54 3.54
CA GLU A 318 17.55 -25.57 3.31
C GLU A 318 18.11 -24.17 3.04
N LEU A 319 17.42 -23.36 2.23
CA LEU A 319 17.78 -21.96 1.97
C LEU A 319 17.79 -21.14 3.27
N LYS A 320 16.77 -21.33 4.13
CA LYS A 320 16.71 -20.69 5.45
C LYS A 320 17.90 -21.09 6.33
N LYS A 321 18.31 -22.36 6.32
CA LYS A 321 19.50 -22.83 7.05
C LYS A 321 20.78 -22.17 6.53
N LYS A 322 20.97 -22.11 5.20
CA LYS A 322 22.11 -21.44 4.56
C LYS A 322 22.17 -19.94 4.91
N PHE A 323 21.03 -19.26 4.89
CA PHE A 323 20.93 -17.85 5.26
C PHE A 323 21.30 -17.60 6.73
N LEU A 324 20.76 -18.40 7.65
CA LEU A 324 21.08 -18.31 9.08
C LEU A 324 22.56 -18.61 9.37
N ALA A 325 23.16 -19.56 8.66
CA ALA A 325 24.59 -19.83 8.77
C ALA A 325 25.42 -18.62 8.32
N LYS A 326 25.03 -17.95 7.23
CA LYS A 326 25.73 -16.74 6.74
C LYS A 326 25.59 -15.56 7.70
N LEU A 327 24.43 -15.38 8.33
CA LEU A 327 24.26 -14.34 9.37
C LEU A 327 25.19 -14.57 10.57
N LYS A 328 25.31 -15.81 11.04
CA LYS A 328 26.24 -16.15 12.13
C LYS A 328 27.71 -15.90 11.76
N GLU A 329 28.08 -16.16 10.51
CA GLU A 329 29.42 -15.87 9.99
C GLU A 329 29.70 -14.36 10.01
N ILE A 330 28.76 -13.53 9.55
CA ILE A 330 28.86 -12.06 9.56
C ILE A 330 28.94 -11.53 10.99
N GLU A 331 28.12 -12.05 11.91
CA GLU A 331 28.18 -11.67 13.33
C GLU A 331 29.54 -11.99 13.96
N ARG A 332 30.13 -13.14 13.61
CA ARG A 332 31.48 -13.51 14.05
C ARG A 332 32.54 -12.56 13.51
N GLN A 333 32.52 -12.28 12.21
CA GLN A 333 33.43 -11.31 11.58
C GLN A 333 33.31 -9.92 12.21
N ASN A 334 32.10 -9.47 12.53
CA ASN A 334 31.90 -8.19 13.20
C ASN A 334 32.48 -8.16 14.62
N LYS A 335 32.37 -9.27 15.38
CA LYS A 335 33.00 -9.38 16.70
C LYS A 335 34.53 -9.36 16.59
N ASP A 336 35.08 -10.13 15.68
CA ASP A 336 36.53 -10.20 15.45
C ASP A 336 37.08 -8.82 15.02
N ASN A 337 36.35 -8.10 14.16
CA ASN A 337 36.70 -6.72 13.78
C ASN A 337 36.64 -5.75 14.96
N GLN A 338 35.60 -5.83 15.81
CA GLN A 338 35.50 -4.98 17.01
C GLN A 338 36.61 -5.24 18.02
N GLU A 339 37.04 -6.49 18.16
CA GLU A 339 38.15 -6.86 19.03
C GLU A 339 39.49 -6.36 18.46
N TRP A 340 39.68 -6.45 17.14
CA TRP A 340 40.82 -5.88 16.45
C TRP A 340 40.94 -4.36 16.67
N TYR A 341 39.83 -3.61 16.54
CA TYR A 341 39.77 -2.16 16.82
C TYR A 341 40.01 -1.76 18.28
N LYS A 342 39.88 -2.70 19.23
CA LYS A 342 40.20 -2.44 20.63
C LYS A 342 41.67 -2.69 20.95
N THR A 343 42.31 -3.55 20.16
CA THR A 343 43.68 -4.03 20.42
C THR A 343 44.72 -3.22 19.65
N ASN A 344 44.32 -2.61 18.53
CA ASN A 344 45.12 -1.68 17.72
C ASN A 344 44.46 -0.30 17.75
#